data_AF-V5G8F0-F1
#
_entry.id   AF-V5G8F0-F1
#
_cell.length_a   1.000
_cell.length_b   1.000
_cell.length_c   1.000
_cell.angle_alpha   90.00
_cell.angle_beta   90.00
_cell.angle_gamma   90.00
#
_symmetry.space_group_name_H-M   'P 1'
#
loop_
_entity.id
_entity.type
_entity.pdbx_description
1 polymer ?
#
loop_
_entity_poly.entity_id
_entity_poly.type
_entity_poly.pdbx_seq_one_letter_code
_entity_poly.pdbx_strand_id
1 'polypeptide(L)'
;KKEFKASLLSNKNDWNETVVEEQPSKEKLQVVEVLEADAKAPRGRRFQLPKGQVEWITYLMKKYGKDYKAMARDKKNYNQETWKQIRQKIKRFKRIPQQYSKYLE
;
A
#
# COMPACT_ATOMS: atom_id res chain seq x y z
N LYS A 1 37.49 43.67 9.74
CA LYS A 1 36.81 42.40 9.36
C LYS A 1 36.81 41.33 10.46
N LYS A 2 37.84 41.24 11.32
CA LYS A 2 37.89 40.27 12.45
C LYS A 2 36.90 40.60 13.58
N GLU A 3 36.69 41.88 13.88
CA GLU A 3 35.86 42.32 15.01
C GLU A 3 34.35 42.15 14.78
N PHE A 4 33.89 42.34 13.55
CA PHE A 4 32.48 42.10 13.16
C PHE A 4 32.08 40.62 13.33
N LYS A 5 33.04 39.70 13.18
CA LYS A 5 32.84 38.26 13.37
C LYS A 5 32.74 37.87 14.85
N ALA A 6 33.36 38.66 15.75
CA ALA A 6 33.29 38.43 17.20
C ALA A 6 31.94 38.89 17.77
N SER A 7 31.38 40.00 17.27
CA SER A 7 30.03 40.45 17.62
C SER A 7 28.94 39.45 17.20
N LEU A 8 29.08 38.80 16.04
CA LEU A 8 28.16 37.74 15.59
C LEU A 8 28.22 36.47 16.46
N LEU A 9 29.29 36.26 17.23
CA LEU A 9 29.47 35.08 18.09
C LEU A 9 28.95 35.29 19.52
N SER A 10 28.60 36.52 19.91
CA SER A 10 28.02 36.79 21.26
C SER A 10 26.51 36.62 21.30
N ASN A 11 25.83 36.55 20.14
CA ASN A 11 24.39 36.30 20.06
C ASN A 11 24.14 34.80 19.91
N LYS A 12 24.64 34.03 20.89
CA LYS A 12 24.12 32.68 21.12
C LYS A 12 22.75 32.87 21.75
N ASN A 13 21.72 32.89 20.91
CA ASN A 13 20.37 32.58 21.34
C ASN A 13 20.44 31.25 22.08
N ASP A 14 20.39 31.34 23.40
CA ASP A 14 20.22 30.25 24.32
C ASP A 14 18.82 29.70 24.06
N TRP A 15 18.74 28.73 23.14
CA TRP A 15 17.56 27.89 22.99
C TRP A 15 17.52 26.98 24.23
N ASN A 16 17.11 27.54 25.37
CA ASN A 16 16.60 26.73 26.45
C ASN A 16 15.30 26.14 25.92
N GLU A 17 15.40 24.90 25.44
CA GLU A 17 14.27 24.02 25.26
C GLU A 17 13.72 23.76 26.67
N THR A 18 12.88 24.68 27.16
CA THR A 18 11.97 24.35 28.25
C THR A 18 11.07 23.26 27.69
N VAL A 19 11.45 22.01 27.98
CA VAL A 19 10.58 20.87 27.92
C VAL A 19 9.48 21.14 28.94
N VAL A 20 8.48 21.90 28.52
CA VAL A 20 7.25 22.03 29.27
C VAL A 20 6.61 20.66 29.18
N GLU A 21 6.73 19.88 30.27
CA GLU A 21 5.94 18.67 30.46
C GLU A 21 4.47 19.09 30.58
N GLU A 22 3.85 19.42 29.45
CA GLU A 22 2.40 19.57 29.36
C GLU A 22 1.81 18.18 29.57
N GLN A 23 1.46 17.89 30.83
CA GLN A 23 0.67 16.72 31.16
C GLN A 23 -0.58 16.74 30.27
N PRO A 24 -0.79 15.72 29.42
CA PRO A 24 -1.89 15.74 28.47
C PRO A 24 -3.21 15.87 29.24
N SER A 25 -4.03 16.85 28.85
CA SER A 25 -5.36 17.01 29.44
C SER A 25 -6.16 15.71 29.24
N LYS A 26 -7.09 15.42 30.17
CA LYS A 26 -7.90 14.18 30.15
C LYS A 26 -8.62 13.97 28.81
N GLU A 27 -9.02 15.06 28.16
CA GLU A 27 -9.61 15.05 26.82
C GLU A 27 -8.63 14.56 25.74
N LYS A 28 -7.36 15.00 25.80
CA LYS A 28 -6.31 14.51 24.88
C LYS A 28 -6.07 13.02 25.05
N LEU A 29 -6.08 12.49 26.29
CA LEU A 29 -5.93 11.07 26.57
C LEU A 29 -7.09 10.23 26.00
N GLN A 30 -8.32 10.72 26.13
CA GLN A 30 -9.49 10.04 25.57
C GLN A 30 -9.45 10.00 24.04
N VAL A 31 -9.01 11.10 23.40
CA VAL A 31 -8.83 11.14 21.93
C VAL A 31 -7.76 10.15 21.48
N VAL A 32 -6.66 10.01 22.23
CA VAL A 32 -5.61 9.03 21.93
C VAL A 32 -6.16 7.60 22.00
N GLU A 33 -6.93 7.25 23.02
CA GLU A 33 -7.52 5.91 23.17
C GLU A 33 -8.46 5.56 22.01
N VAL A 34 -9.31 6.49 21.60
CA VAL A 34 -10.22 6.30 20.45
C VAL A 34 -9.44 6.11 19.15
N LEU A 35 -8.40 6.92 18.92
CA LEU A 35 -7.56 6.80 17.72
C LEU A 35 -6.78 5.49 17.69
N GLU A 36 -6.29 5.02 18.83
CA GLU A 36 -5.61 3.72 18.94
C GLU A 36 -6.57 2.56 18.68
N ALA A 37 -7.79 2.63 19.22
CA ALA A 37 -8.84 1.64 18.98
C ALA A 37 -9.23 1.57 17.49
N ASP A 38 -9.44 2.72 16.85
CA ASP A 38 -9.76 2.82 15.41
C ASP A 38 -8.60 2.35 14.53
N ALA A 39 -7.36 2.64 14.92
CA ALA A 39 -6.18 2.16 14.22
C ALA A 39 -6.03 0.64 14.30
N LYS A 40 -6.35 0.04 15.46
CA LYS A 40 -6.27 -1.40 15.70
C LYS A 40 -7.45 -2.18 15.11
N ALA A 41 -8.58 -1.52 14.84
CA ALA A 41 -9.77 -2.17 14.31
C ALA A 41 -9.49 -2.95 13.00
N PRO A 42 -9.89 -4.24 12.91
CA PRO A 42 -9.62 -5.06 11.73
C PRO A 42 -10.46 -4.57 10.55
N ARG A 43 -9.80 -4.10 9.48
CA ARG A 43 -10.49 -3.66 8.26
C ARG A 43 -10.63 -4.80 7.25
N GLY A 44 -11.84 -5.01 6.77
CA GLY A 44 -12.12 -5.96 5.69
C GLY A 44 -11.41 -5.60 4.38
N ARG A 45 -10.90 -6.60 3.68
CA ARG A 45 -10.18 -6.39 2.41
C ARG A 45 -11.17 -6.22 1.25
N ARG A 46 -11.43 -4.98 0.83
CA ARG A 46 -12.36 -4.64 -0.28
C ARG A 46 -11.73 -4.60 -1.67
N PHE A 47 -10.52 -5.16 -1.83
CA PHE A 47 -9.78 -5.10 -3.09
C PHE A 47 -10.45 -5.94 -4.18
N GLN A 48 -10.72 -5.33 -5.33
CA GLN A 48 -11.26 -5.99 -6.53
C GLN A 48 -10.37 -5.69 -7.74
N LEU A 49 -10.28 -6.63 -8.68
CA LEU A 49 -9.58 -6.41 -9.94
C LEU A 49 -10.47 -5.66 -10.95
N PRO A 50 -9.88 -4.82 -11.83
CA PRO A 50 -10.60 -4.20 -12.93
C PRO A 50 -11.19 -5.25 -13.90
N LYS A 51 -12.34 -4.92 -14.51
CA LYS A 51 -13.07 -5.84 -15.42
C LYS A 51 -12.20 -6.37 -16.58
N GLY A 52 -11.50 -5.49 -17.30
CA GLY A 52 -10.64 -5.91 -18.40
C GLY A 52 -9.48 -6.82 -17.96
N GLN A 53 -8.98 -6.63 -16.74
CA GLN A 53 -7.96 -7.52 -16.18
C GLN A 53 -8.54 -8.90 -15.84
N VAL A 54 -9.77 -8.95 -15.34
CA VAL A 54 -10.49 -10.22 -15.09
C VAL A 54 -10.71 -10.95 -16.42
N GLU A 55 -11.26 -10.28 -17.43
CA GLU A 55 -11.50 -10.87 -18.76
C GLU A 55 -10.21 -11.44 -19.36
N TRP A 56 -9.12 -10.69 -19.33
CA TRP A 56 -7.82 -11.16 -19.81
C TRP A 56 -7.31 -12.39 -19.04
N ILE A 57 -7.38 -12.38 -17.71
CA ILE A 57 -6.98 -13.52 -16.87
C ILE A 57 -7.85 -14.74 -17.15
N THR A 58 -9.17 -14.56 -17.26
CA THR A 58 -10.10 -15.65 -17.53
C THR A 58 -9.86 -16.27 -18.91
N TYR A 59 -9.57 -15.45 -19.93
CA TYR A 59 -9.16 -15.93 -21.25
C TYR A 59 -7.89 -16.79 -21.18
N LEU A 60 -6.85 -16.33 -20.49
CA LEU A 60 -5.61 -17.10 -20.34
C LEU A 60 -5.84 -18.42 -19.61
N MET A 61 -6.64 -18.40 -18.54
CA MET A 61 -6.98 -19.60 -17.77
C MET A 61 -7.79 -20.61 -18.60
N LYS A 62 -8.75 -20.15 -19.41
CA LYS A 62 -9.54 -21.02 -20.31
C LYS A 62 -8.69 -21.63 -21.43
N LYS A 63 -7.76 -20.87 -22.00
CA LYS A 63 -6.96 -21.31 -23.15
C LYS A 63 -5.75 -22.18 -22.79
N TYR A 64 -5.02 -21.83 -21.72
CA TYR A 64 -3.76 -22.48 -21.36
C TYR A 64 -3.79 -23.22 -20.01
N GLY A 65 -4.86 -23.06 -19.22
CA GLY A 65 -5.00 -23.75 -17.93
C GLY A 65 -3.90 -23.37 -16.93
N LYS A 66 -2.92 -24.26 -16.74
CA LYS A 66 -1.80 -24.10 -15.78
C LYS A 66 -0.46 -23.79 -16.45
N ASP A 67 -0.42 -23.72 -17.78
CA ASP A 67 0.83 -23.51 -18.53
C ASP A 67 1.22 -22.04 -18.64
N TYR A 68 1.77 -21.49 -17.57
CA TYR A 68 2.16 -20.08 -17.48
C TYR A 68 3.21 -19.65 -18.51
N LYS A 69 4.08 -20.58 -18.94
CA LYS A 69 5.09 -20.30 -19.99
C LYS A 69 4.44 -20.10 -21.36
N ALA A 70 3.33 -20.80 -21.63
CA ALA A 70 2.56 -20.62 -22.86
C ALA A 70 1.74 -19.32 -22.82
N MET A 71 1.18 -18.97 -21.65
CA MET A 71 0.47 -17.70 -21.45
C MET A 71 1.33 -16.48 -21.74
N ALA A 72 2.62 -16.51 -21.34
CA ALA A 72 3.54 -15.40 -21.60
C ALA A 72 3.80 -15.17 -23.10
N ARG A 73 3.63 -16.20 -23.93
CA ARG A 73 3.80 -16.14 -25.39
C ARG A 73 2.48 -15.89 -26.15
N ASP A 74 1.36 -15.71 -25.45
CA ASP A 74 0.08 -15.44 -26.10
C ASP A 74 0.08 -14.08 -26.80
N LYS A 75 -0.55 -14.00 -27.98
CA LYS A 75 -0.62 -12.77 -28.80
C LYS A 75 -1.34 -11.61 -28.09
N LYS A 76 -2.24 -11.89 -27.15
CA LYS A 76 -2.95 -10.89 -26.34
C LYS A 76 -2.14 -10.44 -25.12
N ASN A 77 -0.92 -10.95 -24.92
CA ASN A 77 0.01 -10.43 -23.92
C ASN A 77 0.73 -9.17 -24.45
N TYR A 78 -0.02 -8.11 -24.75
CA TYR A 78 0.50 -6.87 -25.34
C TYR A 78 1.57 -6.20 -24.46
N ASN A 79 1.40 -6.31 -23.15
CA ASN A 79 2.33 -5.74 -22.16
C ASN A 79 3.55 -6.64 -21.90
N GLN A 80 3.71 -7.72 -22.67
CA GLN A 80 4.84 -8.64 -22.58
C GLN A 80 5.10 -9.14 -21.15
N GLU A 81 4.03 -9.43 -20.41
CA GLU A 81 4.15 -9.89 -19.03
C GLU A 81 4.88 -11.23 -18.98
N THR A 82 5.81 -11.34 -18.03
CA THR A 82 6.52 -12.59 -17.75
C THR A 82 5.58 -13.62 -17.16
N TRP A 83 5.90 -14.90 -17.35
CA TRP A 83 5.12 -16.02 -16.78
C TRP A 83 4.94 -15.91 -15.25
N LYS A 84 5.92 -15.33 -14.54
CA LYS A 84 5.84 -15.10 -13.08
C LYS A 84 4.79 -14.05 -12.73
N GLN A 85 4.74 -12.95 -13.50
CA GLN A 85 3.75 -11.88 -13.30
C GLN A 85 2.33 -12.40 -13.57
N ILE A 86 2.14 -13.13 -14.68
CA ILE A 86 0.86 -13.76 -15.03
C ILE A 86 0.42 -14.72 -13.92
N ARG A 87 1.33 -15.59 -13.44
CA ARG A 87 1.06 -16.50 -12.32
C ARG A 87 0.62 -15.75 -11.07
N GLN A 88 1.30 -14.65 -10.74
CA GLN A 88 0.97 -13.85 -9.56
C GLN A 88 -0.39 -13.14 -9.71
N LYS A 89 -0.73 -12.68 -10.91
CA LYS A 89 -2.06 -12.12 -11.21
C LYS A 89 -3.17 -13.16 -11.10
N ILE A 90 -2.96 -14.36 -11.63
CA ILE A 90 -3.89 -15.48 -11.48
C ILE A 90 -4.04 -15.86 -9.99
N LYS A 91 -2.94 -15.91 -9.22
CA LYS A 91 -3.00 -16.16 -7.77
C LYS A 91 -3.79 -15.06 -7.03
N ARG A 92 -3.60 -13.80 -7.41
CA ARG A 92 -4.37 -12.67 -6.86
C ARG A 92 -5.86 -12.78 -7.20
N PHE A 93 -6.18 -13.15 -8.44
CA PHE A 93 -7.57 -13.36 -8.90
C PHE A 93 -8.26 -14.48 -8.10
N LYS A 94 -7.61 -15.64 -7.94
CA LYS A 94 -8.15 -16.75 -7.13
C LYS A 94 -8.40 -16.41 -5.66
N ARG A 95 -7.66 -15.43 -5.11
CA ARG A 95 -7.86 -14.97 -3.72
C ARG A 95 -9.11 -14.11 -3.54
N ILE A 96 -9.73 -13.63 -4.63
CA ILE A 96 -10.92 -12.78 -4.57
C ILE A 96 -12.15 -13.67 -4.82
N PRO A 97 -12.83 -14.17 -3.78
CA PRO A 97 -13.91 -15.14 -3.95
C PRO A 97 -15.05 -14.57 -4.80
N GLN A 98 -15.41 -13.31 -4.59
CA GLN A 98 -16.50 -12.64 -5.32
C GLN A 98 -16.33 -12.67 -6.85
N GLN A 99 -15.10 -12.44 -7.35
CA GLN A 99 -14.84 -12.43 -8.79
C GLN A 99 -14.55 -13.84 -9.34
N TYR A 100 -14.02 -14.72 -8.50
CA TYR A 100 -13.68 -16.09 -8.88
C TYR A 100 -14.92 -16.99 -8.94
N SER A 101 -15.87 -16.84 -8.02
CA SER A 101 -17.14 -17.60 -8.05
C SER A 101 -17.92 -17.35 -9.33
N LYS A 102 -18.04 -16.08 -9.75
CA LYS A 102 -18.68 -15.70 -11.02
C LYS A 102 -17.99 -16.31 -12.26
N TYR A 103 -16.71 -16.68 -12.16
CA TYR A 103 -15.99 -17.36 -13.23
C TYR A 103 -16.27 -18.88 -13.26
N LEU A 104 -16.63 -19.47 -12.13
CA LEU A 104 -16.91 -20.91 -12.00
C LEU A 104 -18.37 -21.27 -12.30
N GLU A 105 -19.29 -20.30 -12.23
CA GLU A 105 -20.65 -20.38 -12.79
C GLU A 105 -20.62 -20.46 -14.33
#